data_AF-A0A073IDI4-F1
#
_entry.id   AF-A0A073IDI4-F1
#
_cell.length_a   1.000
_cell.length_b   1.000
_cell.length_c   1.000
_cell.angle_alpha   90.00
_cell.angle_beta   90.00
_cell.angle_gamma   90.00
#
_symmetry.space_group_name_H-M   'P 1'
#
loop_
_entity.id
_entity.type
_entity.pdbx_description
1 polymer ?
#
loop_
_entity_poly.entity_id
_entity_poly.type
_entity_poly.pdbx_seq_one_letter_code
_entity_poly.pdbx_strand_id
1 'polypeptide(L)'
;MTSSTVLKNCEKSKVSASNTRYPKRAAFEFYPTPPEAVRALLSVERFDGSIWEPACGDGAISKVLIEAGYQVVSTDLIDRGYGQGGQNFLKSTKPLAKNIITNPPYGTHGL
;
A
#
# COMPACT_ATOMS: atom_id res chain seq x y z
N MET A 1 24.28 -70.48 5.59
CA MET A 1 25.14 -69.67 6.48
C MET A 1 25.02 -68.23 6.01
N THR A 2 24.33 -67.45 6.83
CA THR A 2 23.95 -66.05 6.67
C THR A 2 25.18 -65.15 6.75
N SER A 3 25.41 -64.33 5.73
CA SER A 3 26.36 -63.21 5.82
C SER A 3 25.53 -61.92 5.81
N SER A 4 25.43 -61.30 6.98
CA SER A 4 24.68 -60.08 7.23
C SER A 4 25.49 -58.86 6.79
N THR A 5 25.15 -58.25 5.66
CA THR A 5 25.69 -56.95 5.26
C THR A 5 24.91 -55.83 5.93
N VAL A 6 25.59 -55.08 6.79
CA VAL A 6 25.11 -53.87 7.47
C VAL A 6 24.81 -52.78 6.43
N LEU A 7 23.54 -52.44 6.25
CA LEU A 7 23.12 -51.27 5.47
C LEU A 7 23.10 -50.04 6.40
N LYS A 8 23.90 -49.03 6.04
CA LYS A 8 23.92 -47.69 6.63
C LYS A 8 22.54 -47.04 6.47
N ASN A 9 21.87 -46.77 7.59
CA ASN A 9 20.69 -45.91 7.61
C ASN A 9 21.10 -44.47 7.24
N CYS A 10 20.72 -44.05 6.04
CA CYS A 10 20.68 -42.65 5.64
C CYS A 10 19.34 -42.09 6.12
N GLU A 11 19.38 -41.26 7.17
CA GLU A 11 18.19 -40.58 7.69
C GLU A 11 17.63 -39.64 6.62
N LYS A 12 16.48 -40.00 6.03
CA LYS A 12 15.74 -39.11 5.14
C LYS A 12 15.00 -38.08 5.99
N SER A 13 15.56 -36.87 6.07
CA SER A 13 14.93 -35.70 6.66
C SER A 13 13.55 -35.47 6.03
N LYS A 14 12.49 -35.50 6.84
CA LYS A 14 11.13 -35.13 6.43
C LYS A 14 11.12 -33.64 6.10
N VAL A 15 11.14 -33.30 4.81
CA VAL A 15 10.87 -31.93 4.35
C VAL A 15 9.38 -31.68 4.56
N SER A 16 9.06 -30.98 5.65
CA SER A 16 7.74 -30.41 5.89
C SER A 16 7.46 -29.39 4.79
N ALA A 17 6.41 -29.64 4.01
CA ALA A 17 5.89 -28.66 3.05
C ALA A 17 5.42 -27.43 3.83
N SER A 18 6.29 -26.43 3.95
CA SER A 18 5.96 -25.14 4.52
C SER A 18 4.92 -24.50 3.62
N ASN A 19 3.66 -24.63 4.01
CA ASN A 19 2.52 -23.94 3.45
C ASN A 19 2.80 -22.44 3.55
N THR A 20 3.28 -21.82 2.46
CA THR A 20 3.55 -20.39 2.35
C THR A 20 2.23 -19.65 2.48
N ARG A 21 1.78 -19.43 3.72
CA ARG A 21 0.66 -18.56 4.03
C ARG A 21 1.08 -17.17 3.55
N TYR A 22 0.38 -16.66 2.54
CA TYR A 22 0.43 -15.24 2.18
C TYR A 22 0.37 -14.41 3.47
N PRO A 23 1.23 -13.37 3.62
CA PRO A 23 1.18 -12.51 4.79
C PRO A 23 -0.26 -12.03 4.98
N LYS A 24 -0.78 -12.14 6.21
CA LYS A 24 -2.09 -11.57 6.57
C LYS A 24 -2.09 -10.11 6.13
N ARG A 25 -2.99 -9.74 5.22
CA ARG A 25 -3.13 -8.34 4.76
C ARG A 25 -3.32 -7.44 5.98
N ALA A 26 -2.70 -6.26 5.96
CA ALA A 26 -2.93 -5.24 6.98
C ALA A 26 -4.43 -4.94 7.11
N ALA A 27 -4.91 -4.63 8.32
CA ALA A 27 -6.30 -4.23 8.51
C ALA A 27 -6.62 -3.03 7.61
N PHE A 28 -7.68 -3.14 6.80
CA PHE A 28 -8.08 -2.17 5.78
C PHE A 28 -7.03 -1.89 4.68
N GLU A 29 -6.05 -2.77 4.49
CA GLU A 29 -5.04 -2.65 3.42
C GLU A 29 -4.23 -1.34 3.46
N PHE A 30 -4.08 -0.75 4.66
CA PHE A 30 -3.29 0.47 4.85
C PHE A 30 -1.79 0.18 4.69
N TYR A 31 -1.21 0.63 3.57
CA TYR A 31 0.22 0.67 3.31
C TYR A 31 0.64 2.13 3.11
N PRO A 32 1.15 2.80 4.15
CA PRO A 32 1.57 4.19 4.00
C PRO A 32 2.66 4.30 2.94
N THR A 33 2.47 5.20 1.99
CA THR A 33 3.44 5.46 0.93
C THR A 33 4.71 6.05 1.53
N PRO A 34 5.89 5.45 1.32
CA PRO A 34 7.14 6.03 1.79
C PRO A 34 7.33 7.44 1.22
N PRO A 35 7.74 8.43 2.02
CA PRO A 35 7.96 9.80 1.55
C PRO A 35 8.94 9.89 0.36
N GLU A 36 9.89 8.96 0.27
CA GLU A 36 10.85 8.83 -0.83
C GLU A 36 10.17 8.61 -2.18
N ALA A 37 9.05 7.88 -2.22
CA ALA A 37 8.32 7.64 -3.46
C ALA A 37 7.71 8.94 -4.01
N VAL A 38 7.14 9.76 -3.14
CA VAL A 38 6.57 11.07 -3.53
C VAL A 38 7.69 12.03 -3.92
N ARG A 39 8.79 12.07 -3.17
CA ARG A 39 9.96 12.89 -3.54
C ARG A 39 10.58 12.46 -4.87
N ALA A 40 10.64 11.17 -5.16
CA ALA A 40 11.12 10.65 -6.43
C ALA A 40 10.20 11.10 -7.58
N LEU A 41 8.88 11.03 -7.40
CA LEU A 41 7.92 11.56 -8.38
C LEU A 41 8.16 13.06 -8.64
N LEU A 42 8.27 13.86 -7.58
CA LEU A 42 8.51 15.30 -7.69
C LEU A 42 9.89 15.68 -8.26
N SER A 43 10.84 14.73 -8.28
CA SER A 43 12.16 14.96 -8.88
C SER A 43 12.14 14.92 -10.42
N VAL A 44 11.12 14.30 -11.01
CA VAL A 44 11.00 14.11 -12.47
C VAL A 44 9.78 14.80 -13.08
N GLU A 45 8.78 15.13 -12.26
CA GLU A 45 7.51 15.70 -12.73
C GLU A 45 7.17 16.99 -11.95
N ARG A 46 6.55 17.95 -12.65
CA ARG A 46 6.05 19.19 -12.04
C ARG A 46 4.57 19.33 -12.32
N PHE A 47 3.81 19.58 -11.26
CA PHE A 47 2.37 19.75 -11.38
C PHE A 47 2.01 21.24 -11.40
N ASP A 48 1.09 21.63 -12.30
CA ASP A 48 0.49 22.96 -12.27
C ASP A 48 -0.91 22.88 -11.66
N GLY A 49 -1.21 23.80 -10.73
CA GLY A 49 -2.47 23.85 -9.99
C GLY A 49 -2.55 22.92 -8.77
N SER A 50 -3.77 22.79 -8.22
CA SER A 50 -4.02 22.00 -7.02
C SER A 50 -3.97 20.48 -7.27
N ILE A 51 -3.70 19.73 -6.21
CA ILE A 51 -3.63 18.26 -6.21
C ILE A 51 -4.72 17.70 -5.29
N TRP A 52 -5.36 16.62 -5.70
CA TRP A 52 -6.29 15.84 -4.88
C TRP A 52 -5.66 14.49 -4.55
N GLU A 53 -5.52 14.18 -3.27
CA GLU A 53 -5.22 12.84 -2.77
C GLU A 53 -6.51 12.19 -2.24
N PRO A 54 -7.21 11.39 -3.05
CA PRO A 54 -8.21 10.46 -2.53
C PRO A 54 -7.53 9.30 -1.79
N ALA A 55 -8.25 8.63 -0.88
CA ALA A 55 -7.71 7.58 -0.01
C ALA A 55 -6.45 8.02 0.77
N CYS A 56 -6.50 9.25 1.32
CA CYS A 56 -5.32 9.90 1.89
C CYS A 56 -4.78 9.28 3.19
N GLY A 57 -5.53 8.36 3.82
CA GLY A 57 -5.07 7.67 5.02
C GLY A 57 -4.72 8.63 6.15
N ASP A 58 -3.45 8.61 6.58
CA ASP A 58 -2.89 9.50 7.60
C ASP A 58 -2.14 10.71 7.00
N GLY A 59 -2.24 10.91 5.68
CA GLY A 59 -1.64 12.01 4.95
C GLY A 59 -0.20 11.80 4.51
N ALA A 60 0.29 10.56 4.44
CA ALA A 60 1.66 10.25 4.04
C ALA A 60 2.09 10.94 2.72
N ILE A 61 1.23 10.96 1.70
CA ILE A 61 1.54 11.65 0.43
C ILE A 61 1.26 13.15 0.55
N SER A 62 0.09 13.54 1.06
CA SER A 62 -0.32 14.95 1.17
C SER A 62 0.69 15.79 1.93
N LYS A 63 1.24 15.30 3.04
CA LYS A 63 2.24 16.04 3.83
C LYS A 63 3.47 16.38 2.99
N VAL A 64 4.00 15.42 2.23
CA VAL A 64 5.17 15.64 1.35
C VAL A 64 4.85 16.61 0.22
N LEU A 65 3.65 16.52 -0.37
CA LEU A 65 3.20 17.44 -1.41
C LEU A 65 3.03 18.88 -0.87
N ILE A 66 2.48 19.03 0.34
CA ILE A 66 2.34 20.33 1.02
C ILE A 66 3.71 20.92 1.36
N GLU A 67 4.63 20.10 1.87
CA GLU A 67 6.03 20.52 2.14
C GLU A 67 6.75 20.98 0.85
N ALA A 68 6.41 20.38 -0.30
CA ALA A 68 6.92 20.80 -1.60
C ALA A 68 6.22 22.05 -2.19
N GLY A 69 5.26 22.64 -1.47
CA GLY A 69 4.60 23.90 -1.83
C GLY A 69 3.31 23.74 -2.63
N TYR A 70 2.77 22.53 -2.79
CA TYR A 70 1.52 22.31 -3.50
C TYR A 70 0.30 22.55 -2.60
N GLN A 71 -0.79 23.04 -3.21
CA GLN A 71 -2.10 23.05 -2.58
C GLN A 71 -2.76 21.68 -2.74
N VAL A 72 -3.05 21.02 -1.62
CA VAL A 72 -3.57 19.65 -1.61
C VAL A 72 -4.94 19.59 -0.95
N VAL A 73 -5.88 18.94 -1.63
CA VAL A 73 -7.16 18.49 -1.08
C VAL A 73 -7.00 17.01 -0.73
N SER A 74 -7.30 16.62 0.51
CA SER A 74 -7.11 15.25 0.99
C SER A 74 -8.44 14.69 1.44
N THR A 75 -8.83 13.53 0.92
CA THR A 75 -10.09 12.88 1.27
C THR A 75 -9.90 11.38 1.47
N ASP A 76 -10.70 10.76 2.32
CA ASP A 76 -10.71 9.31 2.51
C ASP A 76 -12.13 8.80 2.71
N LEU A 77 -12.35 7.51 2.42
CA LEU A 77 -13.61 6.84 2.75
C LEU A 77 -13.76 6.71 4.27
N ILE A 78 -12.66 6.45 4.98
CA ILE A 78 -12.61 6.28 6.44
C ILE A 78 -11.92 7.48 7.06
N ASP A 79 -12.55 8.12 8.05
CA ASP A 79 -11.89 9.15 8.83
C ASP A 79 -10.79 8.53 9.72
N ARG A 80 -9.54 8.89 9.46
CA ARG A 80 -8.35 8.45 10.19
C ARG A 80 -7.62 9.60 10.89
N GLY A 81 -8.28 10.75 11.03
CA GLY A 81 -7.68 11.95 11.64
C GLY A 81 -6.82 12.77 10.67
N TYR A 82 -6.92 12.52 9.37
CA TYR A 82 -6.29 13.33 8.32
C TYR A 82 -7.23 13.47 7.12
N GLY A 83 -7.26 14.67 6.52
CA GLY A 83 -8.15 14.98 5.41
C GLY A 83 -9.64 14.94 5.79
N GLN A 84 -10.50 14.95 4.77
CA GLN A 84 -11.94 14.82 4.94
C GLN A 84 -12.37 13.35 4.77
N GLY A 85 -12.86 12.72 5.85
CA GLY A 85 -13.42 11.37 5.81
C GLY A 85 -14.81 11.27 5.16
N GLY A 86 -15.28 10.03 4.95
CA GLY A 86 -16.61 9.73 4.41
C GLY A 86 -16.76 9.93 2.89
N GLN A 87 -15.65 10.12 2.17
CA GLN A 87 -15.63 10.42 0.75
C GLN A 87 -15.26 9.18 -0.07
N ASN A 88 -16.25 8.62 -0.76
CA ASN A 88 -16.03 7.53 -1.72
C ASN A 88 -15.66 8.11 -3.10
N PHE A 89 -14.37 8.17 -3.39
CA PHE A 89 -13.88 8.76 -4.65
C PHE A 89 -14.31 7.99 -5.91
N LEU A 90 -14.67 6.70 -5.80
CA LEU A 90 -15.20 5.92 -6.92
C LEU A 90 -16.65 6.28 -7.27
N LYS A 91 -17.35 6.95 -6.35
CA LYS A 91 -18.68 7.52 -6.58
C LYS A 91 -18.63 9.02 -6.94
N SER A 92 -17.44 9.63 -6.95
CA SER A 92 -17.29 11.03 -7.32
C SER A 92 -17.47 11.23 -8.82
N THR A 93 -18.30 12.19 -9.20
CA THR A 93 -18.56 12.53 -10.61
C THR A 93 -17.65 13.62 -11.15
N LYS A 94 -16.88 14.28 -10.28
CA LYS A 94 -15.95 15.35 -10.61
C LYS A 94 -14.71 15.27 -9.71
N PRO A 95 -13.52 15.60 -10.24
CA PRO A 95 -12.34 15.72 -9.40
C PRO A 95 -12.43 16.97 -8.51
N LEU A 96 -11.81 16.91 -7.33
CA LEU A 96 -11.74 18.04 -6.40
C LEU A 96 -10.56 18.99 -6.66
N ALA A 97 -9.64 18.60 -7.55
CA ALA A 97 -8.47 19.38 -7.92
C ALA A 97 -8.06 19.10 -9.37
N LYS A 98 -7.09 19.88 -9.88
CA LYS A 98 -6.59 19.76 -11.26
C LYS A 98 -5.81 18.46 -11.48
N ASN A 99 -5.02 18.05 -10.48
CA ASN A 99 -4.20 16.84 -10.52
C ASN A 99 -4.70 15.83 -9.48
N ILE A 100 -4.49 14.54 -9.72
CA ILE A 100 -4.78 13.47 -8.74
C ILE A 100 -3.49 12.69 -8.50
N ILE A 101 -3.07 12.61 -7.24
CA ILE A 101 -1.92 11.80 -6.80
C ILE A 101 -2.38 11.01 -5.58
N THR A 102 -2.37 9.68 -5.67
CA THR A 102 -2.83 8.79 -4.60
C THR A 102 -2.16 7.43 -4.71
N ASN A 103 -2.18 6.68 -3.61
CA ASN A 103 -1.92 5.25 -3.57
C ASN A 103 -3.19 4.54 -3.08
N PRO A 104 -4.16 4.24 -3.97
CA PRO A 104 -5.45 3.70 -3.57
C PRO A 104 -5.32 2.24 -3.09
N PRO A 105 -6.27 1.72 -2.29
CA PRO A 105 -6.26 0.33 -1.85
C PRO A 105 -6.34 -0.64 -3.04
N TYR A 106 -5.63 -1.77 -2.96
CA TYR A 106 -5.44 -2.72 -4.08
C TYR A 106 -6.35 -3.97 -4.04
N GLY A 107 -7.18 -4.15 -3.02
CA GLY A 107 -7.99 -5.35 -2.83
C GLY A 107 -9.47 -5.25 -3.23
N THR A 108 -10.06 -6.40 -3.57
CA THR A 108 -11.49 -6.56 -3.89
C THR A 108 -12.44 -6.34 -2.70
N HIS A 109 -11.93 -6.18 -1.48
CA HIS A 109 -12.70 -6.01 -0.25
C HIS A 109 -12.45 -4.64 0.42
N GLY A 110 -11.76 -3.72 -0.27
CA GLY A 110 -11.38 -2.40 0.25
C GLY A 110 -12.41 -1.30 0.03
N LEU A 111 -13.67 -1.65 -0.27
CA LEU A 111 -14.80 -0.74 -0.48
C LEU A 111 -16.08 -1.32 0.13
#